data_AF-A0A9P8F2X3-F1
#
_entry.id   AF-A0A9P8F2X3-F1
#
_cell.length_a   1.000
_cell.length_b   1.000
_cell.length_c   1.000
_cell.angle_alpha   90.00
_cell.angle_beta   90.00
_cell.angle_gamma   90.00
#
_symmetry.space_group_name_H-M   'P 1'
#
loop_
_entity.id
_entity.type
_entity.pdbx_description
1 polymer ?
#
loop_
_entity_poly.entity_id
_entity_poly.type
_entity_poly.pdbx_seq_one_letter_code
_entity_poly.pdbx_strand_id
1 'polypeptide(L)'
;IAGELRDLNQRAWAGETNVLPVQGSLDSSMKKNTAFIKRLRTAINAAGQAVFLQEICTLSLHKYLSEIISACFEGLTKLKTPGEIAAGVEIVSALHQRFGPDEFTKMLGWFVGRGLATPDRAQLKALAQDVREREEKERISRQRILLRVATELWLVGVLRSLEDIARPEEANKLKDSGKPVETLPKAKTTRSDSADPEPFPLEVLKDMLGHDREHVNLPLVVIFVKSFAWDILASKSTQDGRKTVAEDGSTATTSATDEVDGDANGTEDPPLCPPDMQQRFRNILSRYFQDVKAHIVRDQKHLSAQGRRNAEAYVKSGEVFEDRQTNFEKLTKSHEKLVSNAQILADALGEDMPDLSEKESNNAGGDGGIGLVKTGEYLRGQGEGAGIWEDEEERRFYENLIDLKDRVPGILLEDGKKKK
;
A
#
# COMPACT_ATOMS: atom_id res chain seq x y z
N ILE A 1 4.20 21.40 18.21
CA ILE A 1 4.18 21.97 16.83
C ILE A 1 2.86 21.69 16.13
N ALA A 2 2.43 20.44 15.94
CA ALA A 2 1.18 20.13 15.21
C ALA A 2 -0.08 20.79 15.81
N GLY A 3 -0.23 20.80 17.15
CA GLY A 3 -1.35 21.47 17.83
C GLY A 3 -1.37 23.00 17.65
N GLU A 4 -0.19 23.64 17.68
CA GLU A 4 -0.04 25.08 17.46
C GLU A 4 -0.38 25.47 16.01
N LEU A 5 0.16 24.73 15.03
CA LEU A 5 -0.19 24.94 13.62
C LEU A 5 -1.69 24.78 13.38
N ARG A 6 -2.32 23.79 14.03
CA ARG A 6 -3.75 23.55 13.91
C ARG A 6 -4.58 24.73 14.39
N ASP A 7 -4.24 25.33 15.53
CA ASP A 7 -4.91 26.53 16.04
C ASP A 7 -4.79 27.71 15.07
N LEU A 8 -3.57 28.01 14.61
CA LEU A 8 -3.32 29.09 13.66
C LEU A 8 -4.07 28.88 12.33
N ASN A 9 -4.05 27.66 11.79
CA ASN A 9 -4.75 27.34 10.55
C ASN A 9 -6.28 27.43 10.73
N GLN A 10 -6.82 27.06 11.89
CA GLN A 10 -8.24 27.25 12.18
C GLN A 10 -8.64 28.73 12.23
N ARG A 11 -7.79 29.59 12.81
CA ARG A 11 -8.00 31.05 12.81
C ARG A 11 -8.01 31.63 11.40
N ALA A 12 -7.10 31.16 10.53
CA ALA A 12 -7.09 31.57 9.12
C ALA A 12 -8.37 31.13 8.38
N TRP A 13 -8.88 29.92 8.65
CA TRP A 13 -10.18 29.46 8.16
C TRP A 13 -11.37 30.27 8.70
N ALA A 14 -11.26 30.80 9.92
CA ALA A 14 -12.27 31.68 10.52
C ALA A 14 -12.26 33.11 9.92
N GLY A 15 -11.38 33.38 8.96
CA GLY A 15 -11.26 34.68 8.30
C GLY A 15 -10.42 35.69 9.07
N GLU A 16 -9.69 35.26 10.10
CA GLU A 16 -8.80 36.16 10.82
C GLU A 16 -7.65 36.61 9.92
N THR A 17 -7.41 37.92 9.90
CA THR A 17 -6.33 38.53 9.14
C THR A 17 -5.06 38.64 9.99
N ASN A 18 -3.88 38.55 9.35
CA ASN A 18 -2.58 38.66 10.01
C ASN A 18 -2.27 37.52 11.01
N VAL A 19 -2.82 36.33 10.78
CA VAL A 19 -2.45 35.12 11.55
C VAL A 19 -0.95 34.86 11.48
N LEU A 20 -0.36 35.02 10.28
CA LEU A 20 1.08 35.07 10.09
C LEU A 20 1.56 36.54 10.04
N PRO A 21 2.39 37.00 10.99
CA PRO A 21 2.97 38.34 10.93
C PRO A 21 3.88 38.51 9.72
N VAL A 22 3.64 39.56 8.93
CA VAL A 22 4.46 39.92 7.75
C VAL A 22 5.18 41.25 7.98
N GLN A 23 6.28 41.48 7.24
CA GLN A 23 6.97 42.77 7.29
C GLN A 23 6.09 43.90 6.73
N GLY A 24 6.18 45.08 7.34
CA GLY A 24 5.38 46.25 6.92
C GLY A 24 5.69 46.75 5.50
N SER A 25 6.90 46.48 4.99
CA SER A 25 7.27 46.70 3.59
C SER A 25 7.75 45.39 2.98
N LEU A 26 7.09 44.94 1.92
CA LEU A 26 7.35 43.66 1.28
C LEU A 26 8.22 43.84 0.03
N ASP A 27 9.16 42.93 -0.18
CA ASP A 27 10.05 42.94 -1.34
C ASP A 27 9.33 42.41 -2.58
N SER A 28 9.12 43.29 -3.57
CA SER A 28 8.48 42.98 -4.85
C SER A 28 9.48 42.59 -5.96
N SER A 29 10.73 42.27 -5.62
CA SER A 29 11.76 41.86 -6.58
C SER A 29 11.33 40.61 -7.35
N MET A 30 11.10 40.76 -8.65
CA MET A 30 10.74 39.65 -9.53
C MET A 30 11.75 38.50 -9.42
N LYS A 31 13.05 38.81 -9.35
CA LYS A 31 14.12 37.81 -9.20
C LYS A 31 13.93 36.95 -7.94
N LYS A 32 13.59 37.56 -6.80
CA LYS A 32 13.38 36.82 -5.55
C LYS A 32 12.08 36.01 -5.58
N ASN A 33 11.00 36.58 -6.11
CA ASN A 33 9.73 35.88 -6.28
C ASN A 33 9.87 34.64 -7.20
N THR A 34 10.52 34.79 -8.36
CA THR A 34 10.79 33.66 -9.26
C THR A 34 11.69 32.60 -8.62
N ALA A 35 12.69 33.01 -7.84
CA ALA A 35 13.56 32.08 -7.11
C ALA A 35 12.79 31.29 -6.04
N PHE A 36 11.92 31.96 -5.28
CA PHE A 36 11.02 31.32 -4.31
C PHE A 36 10.13 30.27 -4.97
N ILE A 37 9.45 30.62 -6.06
CA ILE A 37 8.57 29.71 -6.82
C ILE A 37 9.35 28.49 -7.35
N LYS A 38 10.53 28.72 -7.94
CA LYS A 38 11.38 27.63 -8.44
C LYS A 38 11.79 26.68 -7.31
N ARG A 39 12.18 27.22 -6.15
CA ARG A 39 12.57 26.41 -4.98
C ARG A 39 11.37 25.62 -4.45
N LEU A 40 10.19 26.25 -4.37
CA LEU A 40 8.96 25.60 -3.92
C LEU A 40 8.59 24.39 -4.79
N ARG A 41 8.86 24.46 -6.10
CA ARG A 41 8.58 23.40 -7.08
C ARG A 41 9.47 22.16 -6.98
N THR A 42 10.72 22.32 -6.55
CA THR A 42 11.73 21.26 -6.71
C THR A 42 12.66 21.05 -5.52
N ALA A 43 12.62 21.88 -4.48
CA ALA A 43 13.62 21.89 -3.43
C ALA A 43 13.02 22.21 -2.04
N ILE A 44 11.86 21.62 -1.74
CA ILE A 44 11.33 21.57 -0.37
C ILE A 44 12.10 20.51 0.41
N ASN A 45 12.75 20.91 1.51
CA ASN A 45 13.45 20.03 2.44
C ASN A 45 13.61 20.73 3.80
N ALA A 46 13.98 19.97 4.83
CA ALA A 46 14.14 20.48 6.20
C ALA A 46 15.20 21.59 6.30
N ALA A 47 16.34 21.47 5.61
CA ALA A 47 17.42 22.45 5.68
C ALA A 47 17.02 23.82 5.11
N GLY A 48 16.17 23.84 4.07
CA GLY A 48 15.68 25.06 3.43
C GLY A 48 14.42 25.66 4.05
N GLN A 49 13.82 24.99 5.03
CA GLN A 49 12.52 25.36 5.61
C GLN A 49 12.48 26.78 6.16
N ALA A 50 13.45 27.15 7.00
CA ALA A 50 13.52 28.49 7.61
C ALA A 50 13.59 29.61 6.56
N VAL A 51 14.27 29.36 5.43
CA VAL A 51 14.37 30.32 4.32
C VAL A 51 13.01 30.52 3.67
N PHE A 52 12.23 29.46 3.46
CA PHE A 52 10.87 29.58 2.94
C PHE A 52 9.98 30.39 3.88
N LEU A 53 10.00 30.10 5.18
CA LEU A 53 9.19 30.83 6.16
C LEU A 53 9.53 32.32 6.17
N GLN A 54 10.82 32.65 6.16
CA GLN A 54 11.27 34.05 6.07
C GLN A 54 10.81 34.72 4.77
N GLU A 55 10.97 34.07 3.61
CA GLU A 55 10.53 34.63 2.32
C GLU A 55 8.99 34.80 2.26
N ILE A 56 8.23 33.90 2.88
CA ILE A 56 6.76 34.05 3.03
C ILE A 56 6.42 35.28 3.87
N CYS A 57 7.22 35.67 4.86
CA CYS A 57 6.94 36.87 5.66
C CYS A 57 7.42 38.18 5.00
N THR A 58 8.32 38.10 4.02
CA THR A 58 9.07 39.28 3.52
C THR A 58 8.84 39.60 2.04
N LEU A 59 8.45 38.64 1.21
CA LEU A 59 8.23 38.85 -0.23
C LEU A 59 6.79 39.27 -0.55
N SER A 60 6.59 40.11 -1.57
CA SER A 60 5.27 40.46 -2.11
C SER A 60 4.76 39.39 -3.09
N LEU A 61 4.20 38.31 -2.56
CA LEU A 61 3.84 37.10 -3.32
C LEU A 61 2.45 37.12 -4.00
N HIS A 62 1.54 38.01 -3.61
CA HIS A 62 0.12 37.94 -4.02
C HIS A 62 -0.09 37.95 -5.54
N LYS A 63 0.73 38.71 -6.30
CA LYS A 63 0.69 38.73 -7.78
C LYS A 63 1.09 37.41 -8.44
N TYR A 64 1.79 36.53 -7.70
CA TYR A 64 2.31 35.26 -8.18
C TYR A 64 1.52 34.06 -7.61
N LEU A 65 0.40 34.30 -6.92
CA LEU A 65 -0.26 33.27 -6.11
C LEU A 65 -0.70 32.04 -6.93
N SER A 66 -1.24 32.23 -8.14
CA SER A 66 -1.60 31.09 -9.01
C SER A 66 -0.40 30.21 -9.40
N GLU A 67 0.75 30.83 -9.66
CA GLU A 67 1.99 30.11 -9.95
C GLU A 67 2.57 29.44 -8.69
N ILE A 68 2.47 30.10 -7.54
CA ILE A 68 2.86 29.56 -6.23
C ILE A 68 2.04 28.33 -5.89
N ILE A 69 0.71 28.35 -6.04
CA ILE A 69 -0.15 27.19 -5.78
C ILE A 69 0.27 26.00 -6.64
N SER A 70 0.52 26.25 -7.93
CA SER A 70 0.91 25.20 -8.89
C SER A 70 2.29 24.63 -8.57
N ALA A 71 3.27 25.50 -8.28
CA ALA A 71 4.61 25.11 -7.85
C ALA A 71 4.60 24.37 -6.50
N CYS A 72 3.76 24.81 -5.55
CA CYS A 72 3.58 24.16 -4.27
C CYS A 72 3.10 22.73 -4.44
N PHE A 73 2.02 22.51 -5.20
CA PHE A 73 1.53 21.17 -5.49
C PHE A 73 2.60 20.27 -6.12
N GLU A 74 3.32 20.76 -7.13
CA GLU A 74 4.41 20.00 -7.76
C GLU A 74 5.54 19.65 -6.78
N GLY A 75 5.89 20.56 -5.86
CA GLY A 75 6.84 20.29 -4.79
C GLY A 75 6.33 19.21 -3.82
N LEU A 76 5.06 19.32 -3.39
CA LEU A 76 4.43 18.36 -2.48
C LEU A 76 4.42 16.93 -3.03
N THR A 77 4.27 16.75 -4.35
CA THR A 77 4.31 15.41 -4.98
C THR A 77 5.67 14.71 -4.90
N LYS A 78 6.72 15.38 -4.41
CA LYS A 78 8.10 14.87 -4.39
C LYS A 78 8.61 14.58 -2.97
N LEU A 79 7.84 14.87 -1.93
CA LEU A 79 8.26 14.71 -0.53
C LEU A 79 8.19 13.23 -0.12
N LYS A 80 9.34 12.60 0.14
CA LYS A 80 9.39 11.15 0.41
C LYS A 80 9.64 10.85 1.88
N THR A 81 10.42 11.69 2.54
CA THR A 81 10.84 11.48 3.93
C THR A 81 9.93 12.22 4.92
N PRO A 82 9.81 11.75 6.17
CA PRO A 82 9.04 12.46 7.20
C PRO A 82 9.51 13.90 7.41
N GLY A 83 10.82 14.16 7.36
CA GLY A 83 11.37 15.52 7.51
C GLY A 83 11.00 16.45 6.35
N GLU A 84 11.02 15.96 5.11
CA GLU A 84 10.55 16.73 3.95
C GLU A 84 9.05 17.04 4.04
N ILE A 85 8.25 16.05 4.47
CA ILE A 85 6.81 16.22 4.65
C ILE A 85 6.52 17.25 5.74
N ALA A 86 7.18 17.17 6.90
CA ALA A 86 7.03 18.15 7.97
C ALA A 86 7.39 19.58 7.51
N ALA A 87 8.51 19.75 6.81
CA ALA A 87 8.88 21.03 6.21
C ALA A 87 7.82 21.53 5.22
N GLY A 88 7.29 20.64 4.37
CA GLY A 88 6.20 20.96 3.44
C GLY A 88 4.94 21.42 4.16
N VAL A 89 4.55 20.74 5.25
CA VAL A 89 3.36 21.07 6.05
C VAL A 89 3.48 22.45 6.69
N GLU A 90 4.64 22.81 7.22
CA GLU A 90 4.88 24.14 7.78
C GLU A 90 4.86 25.24 6.70
N ILE A 91 5.50 25.00 5.56
CA ILE A 91 5.49 25.94 4.42
C ILE A 91 4.07 26.18 3.93
N VAL A 92 3.28 25.11 3.76
CA VAL A 92 1.88 25.20 3.33
C VAL A 92 1.02 25.89 4.40
N SER A 93 1.24 25.60 5.69
CA SER A 93 0.55 26.27 6.79
C SER A 93 0.83 27.77 6.79
N ALA A 94 2.08 28.19 6.62
CA ALA A 94 2.44 29.61 6.53
C ALA A 94 1.80 30.29 5.31
N LEU A 95 1.75 29.64 4.14
CA LEU A 95 1.04 30.16 2.97
C LEU A 95 -0.47 30.27 3.23
N HIS A 96 -1.08 29.28 3.87
CA HIS A 96 -2.48 29.30 4.27
C HIS A 96 -2.78 30.43 5.27
N GLN A 97 -1.96 30.60 6.30
CA GLN A 97 -2.11 31.66 7.31
C GLN A 97 -1.92 33.05 6.72
N ARG A 98 -1.14 33.18 5.64
CA ARG A 98 -0.88 34.44 4.96
C ARG A 98 -1.98 34.83 3.97
N PHE A 99 -2.45 33.88 3.15
CA PHE A 99 -3.38 34.17 2.03
C PHE A 99 -4.81 33.70 2.30
N GLY A 100 -5.02 32.94 3.37
CA GLY A 100 -6.33 32.41 3.74
C GLY A 100 -6.80 31.27 2.84
N PRO A 101 -8.00 30.75 3.11
CA PRO A 101 -8.54 29.62 2.38
C PRO A 101 -8.90 29.95 0.94
N ASP A 102 -9.61 31.06 0.71
CA ASP A 102 -10.23 31.38 -0.58
C ASP A 102 -9.23 31.63 -1.70
N GLU A 103 -8.08 32.21 -1.39
CA GLU A 103 -7.06 32.52 -2.41
C GLU A 103 -6.02 31.42 -2.59
N PHE A 104 -5.76 30.61 -1.55
CA PHE A 104 -4.70 29.61 -1.55
C PHE A 104 -5.21 28.18 -1.32
N THR A 105 -5.75 27.91 -0.14
CA THR A 105 -5.98 26.53 0.33
C THR A 105 -7.02 25.78 -0.49
N LYS A 106 -8.14 26.42 -0.87
CA LYS A 106 -9.19 25.77 -1.67
C LYS A 106 -8.63 25.31 -3.03
N MET A 107 -7.73 26.10 -3.60
CA MET A 107 -7.10 25.86 -4.91
C MET A 107 -6.05 24.77 -4.83
N LEU A 108 -5.20 24.82 -3.80
CA LEU A 108 -4.24 23.76 -3.50
C LEU A 108 -4.97 22.43 -3.23
N GLY A 109 -6.05 22.47 -2.44
CA GLY A 109 -6.91 21.33 -2.14
C GLY A 109 -7.48 20.69 -3.41
N TRP A 110 -7.83 21.48 -4.43
CA TRP A 110 -8.27 20.93 -5.72
C TRP A 110 -7.17 20.13 -6.43
N PHE A 111 -5.95 20.65 -6.49
CA PHE A 111 -4.82 19.93 -7.09
C PHE A 111 -4.49 18.65 -6.33
N VAL A 112 -4.47 18.71 -4.99
CA VAL A 112 -4.23 17.57 -4.11
C VAL A 112 -5.32 16.51 -4.31
N GLY A 113 -6.59 16.91 -4.33
CA GLY A 113 -7.73 16.01 -4.54
C GLY A 113 -7.68 15.34 -5.92
N ARG A 114 -7.41 16.12 -6.97
CA ARG A 114 -7.22 15.59 -8.33
C ARG A 114 -6.04 14.62 -8.42
N GLY A 115 -4.95 14.88 -7.71
CA GLY A 115 -3.78 13.99 -7.66
C GLY A 115 -4.06 12.66 -6.96
N LEU A 116 -5.06 12.64 -6.06
CA LEU A 116 -5.52 11.48 -5.28
C LEU A 116 -6.71 10.74 -5.90
N ALA A 117 -7.40 11.33 -6.87
CA ALA A 117 -8.55 10.73 -7.53
C ALA A 117 -8.20 9.40 -8.23
N THR A 118 -9.14 8.47 -8.23
CA THR A 118 -9.04 7.24 -9.01
C THR A 118 -9.31 7.52 -10.50
N PRO A 119 -8.56 6.91 -11.45
CA PRO A 119 -8.80 7.13 -12.87
C PRO A 119 -10.11 6.46 -13.30
N ASP A 120 -10.72 6.99 -14.37
CA ASP A 120 -11.90 6.36 -14.95
C ASP A 120 -11.54 4.97 -15.50
N ARG A 121 -12.23 3.95 -14.99
CA ARG A 121 -12.05 2.55 -15.39
C ARG A 121 -12.30 2.33 -16.88
N ALA A 122 -13.19 3.09 -17.51
CA ALA A 122 -13.44 2.98 -18.94
C ALA A 122 -12.20 3.43 -19.75
N GLN A 123 -11.55 4.50 -19.31
CA GLN A 123 -10.33 5.02 -19.92
C GLN A 123 -9.17 4.04 -19.73
N LEU A 124 -8.95 3.53 -18.52
CA LEU A 124 -7.89 2.55 -18.25
C LEU A 124 -8.04 1.28 -19.11
N LYS A 125 -9.28 0.80 -19.30
CA LYS A 125 -9.54 -0.38 -20.13
C LYS A 125 -9.28 -0.15 -21.62
N ALA A 126 -9.37 1.09 -22.10
CA ALA A 126 -9.09 1.43 -23.49
C ALA A 126 -7.58 1.48 -23.81
N LEU A 127 -6.72 1.58 -22.79
CA LEU A 127 -5.27 1.59 -22.95
C LEU A 127 -4.72 0.19 -23.19
N ALA A 128 -3.60 0.12 -23.93
CA ALA A 128 -2.79 -1.08 -24.07
C ALA A 128 -2.25 -1.54 -22.69
N GLN A 129 -2.01 -2.83 -22.54
CA GLN A 129 -1.68 -3.43 -21.24
C GLN A 129 -0.40 -2.83 -20.61
N ASP A 130 0.64 -2.63 -21.41
CA ASP A 130 1.92 -2.04 -21.01
C ASP A 130 1.77 -0.57 -20.59
N VAL A 131 0.98 0.21 -21.33
CA VAL A 131 0.69 1.62 -21.00
C VAL A 131 -0.12 1.71 -19.71
N ARG A 132 -1.14 0.85 -19.57
CA ARG A 132 -1.98 0.79 -18.36
C ARG A 132 -1.15 0.45 -17.12
N GLU A 133 -0.28 -0.55 -17.19
CA GLU A 133 0.58 -0.93 -16.07
C GLU A 133 1.55 0.19 -15.66
N ARG A 134 2.10 0.91 -16.65
CA ARG A 134 2.97 2.06 -16.40
C ARG A 134 2.22 3.22 -15.75
N GLU A 135 1.08 3.62 -16.29
CA GLU A 135 0.26 4.69 -15.71
C GLU A 135 -0.19 4.37 -14.29
N GLU A 136 -0.55 3.12 -14.04
CA GLU A 136 -0.95 2.66 -12.71
C GLU A 136 0.22 2.71 -11.72
N LYS A 137 1.43 2.30 -12.14
CA LYS A 137 2.64 2.42 -11.32
C LYS A 137 2.93 3.88 -10.97
N GLU A 138 2.87 4.78 -11.96
CA GLU A 138 3.10 6.22 -11.75
C GLU A 138 2.02 6.84 -10.85
N ARG A 139 0.76 6.43 -11.01
CA ARG A 139 -0.36 6.82 -10.14
C ARG A 139 -0.12 6.41 -8.70
N ILE A 140 0.15 5.13 -8.44
CA ILE A 140 0.38 4.60 -7.09
C ILE A 140 1.56 5.33 -6.42
N SER A 141 2.64 5.57 -7.15
CA SER A 141 3.81 6.31 -6.64
C SER A 141 3.43 7.73 -6.19
N ARG A 142 2.68 8.48 -7.02
CA ARG A 142 2.20 9.82 -6.70
C ARG A 142 1.22 9.82 -5.51
N GLN A 143 0.23 8.92 -5.53
CA GLN A 143 -0.79 8.86 -4.48
C GLN A 143 -0.21 8.44 -3.13
N ARG A 144 0.84 7.60 -3.11
CA ARG A 144 1.56 7.24 -1.88
C ARG A 144 2.09 8.48 -1.16
N ILE A 145 2.66 9.41 -1.90
CA ILE A 145 3.20 10.67 -1.37
C ILE A 145 2.05 11.60 -0.97
N LEU A 146 1.13 11.84 -1.89
CA LEU A 146 0.03 12.78 -1.66
C LEU A 146 -0.91 12.36 -0.54
N LEU A 147 -1.13 11.06 -0.32
CA LEU A 147 -2.03 10.60 0.74
C LEU A 147 -1.44 10.95 2.11
N ARG A 148 -0.12 10.81 2.28
CA ARG A 148 0.58 11.25 3.50
C ARG A 148 0.48 12.76 3.68
N VAL A 149 0.87 13.52 2.65
CA VAL A 149 0.85 14.98 2.71
C VAL A 149 -0.57 15.51 2.98
N ALA A 150 -1.58 15.01 2.29
CA ALA A 150 -2.97 15.42 2.47
C ALA A 150 -3.49 15.11 3.88
N THR A 151 -3.08 13.97 4.45
CA THR A 151 -3.46 13.59 5.81
C THR A 151 -2.80 14.50 6.84
N GLU A 152 -1.50 14.79 6.69
CA GLU A 152 -0.80 15.74 7.58
C GLU A 152 -1.40 17.15 7.51
N LEU A 153 -1.65 17.64 6.29
CA LEU A 153 -2.32 18.93 6.08
C LEU A 153 -3.73 18.96 6.67
N TRP A 154 -4.43 17.83 6.71
CA TRP A 154 -5.71 17.71 7.38
C TRP A 154 -5.57 17.69 8.91
N LEU A 155 -4.60 16.97 9.45
CA LEU A 155 -4.32 16.94 10.90
C LEU A 155 -3.98 18.33 11.46
N VAL A 156 -3.26 19.15 10.69
CA VAL A 156 -2.99 20.55 11.03
C VAL A 156 -4.08 21.52 10.58
N GLY A 157 -5.22 21.05 10.07
CA GLY A 157 -6.37 21.90 9.74
C GLY A 157 -6.23 22.80 8.52
N VAL A 158 -5.21 22.63 7.69
CA VAL A 158 -5.13 23.30 6.38
C VAL A 158 -6.20 22.73 5.46
N LEU A 159 -6.18 21.42 5.22
CA LEU A 159 -7.25 20.74 4.49
C LEU A 159 -8.35 20.32 5.46
N ARG A 160 -9.62 20.37 5.01
CA ARG A 160 -10.77 19.99 5.85
C ARG A 160 -11.61 18.91 5.19
N SER A 161 -12.22 19.23 4.06
CA SER A 161 -13.11 18.35 3.29
C SER A 161 -12.92 18.54 1.78
N LEU A 162 -13.43 17.61 0.97
CA LEU A 162 -13.49 17.81 -0.50
C LEU A 162 -14.56 18.84 -0.92
N GLU A 163 -15.47 19.21 -0.03
CA GLU A 163 -16.46 20.28 -0.28
C GLU A 163 -15.81 21.68 -0.21
N ASP A 164 -14.67 21.78 0.48
CA ASP A 164 -13.91 23.02 0.66
C ASP A 164 -12.91 23.31 -0.47
N ILE A 165 -12.91 22.57 -1.57
CA ILE A 165 -11.97 22.79 -2.69
C ILE A 165 -12.59 23.63 -3.80
N ALA A 166 -11.76 24.39 -4.52
CA ALA A 166 -12.20 25.24 -5.62
C ALA A 166 -11.31 25.09 -6.85
N ARG A 167 -11.92 25.06 -8.04
CA ARG A 167 -11.19 24.91 -9.30
C ARG A 167 -10.40 26.18 -9.64
N PRO A 168 -9.10 26.08 -10.01
CA PRO A 168 -8.25 27.19 -10.48
C PRO A 168 -8.92 28.17 -11.44
N GLU A 169 -9.73 27.66 -12.35
CA GLU A 169 -10.41 28.44 -13.38
C GLU A 169 -11.64 29.21 -12.85
N GLU A 170 -12.27 28.73 -11.78
CA GLU A 170 -13.46 29.33 -11.18
C GLU A 170 -13.10 30.46 -10.20
N ALA A 171 -11.89 30.46 -9.65
CA ALA A 171 -11.41 31.52 -8.74
C ALA A 171 -11.38 32.92 -9.39
N ASN A 172 -11.17 33.00 -10.71
CA ASN A 172 -11.24 34.27 -11.44
C ASN A 172 -12.68 34.78 -11.62
N LYS A 173 -13.69 33.92 -11.51
CA LYS A 173 -15.13 34.29 -11.65
C LYS A 173 -15.78 34.69 -10.32
N LEU A 174 -15.21 34.27 -9.19
CA LEU A 174 -15.69 34.64 -7.85
C LEU A 174 -15.62 36.15 -7.56
N LYS A 175 -14.79 36.90 -8.30
CA LYS A 175 -14.75 38.36 -8.19
C LYS A 175 -15.91 39.09 -8.89
N ASP A 176 -16.67 38.42 -9.77
CA ASP A 176 -17.59 39.13 -10.68
C ASP A 176 -19.03 38.61 -10.73
N SER A 177 -19.38 37.52 -10.03
CA SER A 177 -20.78 37.05 -10.08
C SER A 177 -21.19 36.26 -8.83
N GLY A 178 -22.04 36.89 -8.01
CA GLY A 178 -22.75 36.26 -6.90
C GLY A 178 -23.88 35.33 -7.36
N LYS A 179 -23.56 34.25 -8.09
CA LYS A 179 -24.48 33.14 -8.40
C LYS A 179 -23.79 31.78 -8.24
N PRO A 180 -24.53 30.74 -7.80
CA PRO A 180 -23.94 29.48 -7.40
C PRO A 180 -23.46 28.67 -8.61
N VAL A 181 -22.33 27.99 -8.41
CA VAL A 181 -21.52 27.29 -9.41
C VAL A 181 -22.10 25.91 -9.75
N GLU A 182 -22.08 25.53 -11.04
CA GLU A 182 -22.30 24.16 -11.50
C GLU A 182 -21.10 23.27 -11.14
N THR A 183 -21.32 22.34 -10.22
CA THR A 183 -20.34 21.33 -9.78
C THR A 183 -20.02 20.32 -10.90
N LEU A 184 -18.75 19.89 -10.99
CA LEU A 184 -18.27 18.68 -11.69
C LEU A 184 -19.20 17.47 -11.40
N PRO A 185 -19.23 16.43 -12.25
CA PRO A 185 -20.19 15.35 -12.12
C PRO A 185 -20.01 14.70 -10.76
N LYS A 186 -20.97 14.97 -9.85
CA LYS A 186 -21.13 14.23 -8.62
C LYS A 186 -21.17 12.75 -9.00
N ALA A 187 -20.17 11.98 -8.57
CA ALA A 187 -20.45 10.60 -8.24
C ALA A 187 -21.65 10.66 -7.29
N LYS A 188 -22.79 10.07 -7.70
CA LYS A 188 -24.05 10.13 -6.95
C LYS A 188 -23.86 9.53 -5.56
N THR A 189 -23.44 10.34 -4.61
CA THR A 189 -23.64 10.11 -3.18
C THR A 189 -24.85 10.93 -2.79
N THR A 190 -25.97 10.25 -2.65
CA THR A 190 -27.14 10.76 -1.93
C THR A 190 -26.72 11.04 -0.49
N ARG A 191 -26.41 12.29 -0.15
CA ARG A 191 -26.25 12.73 1.23
C ARG A 191 -27.15 13.92 1.54
N SER A 192 -27.76 13.83 2.72
CA SER A 192 -28.59 14.83 3.38
C SER A 192 -27.76 16.07 3.70
N ASP A 193 -28.29 17.27 3.49
CA ASP A 193 -27.71 18.60 3.82
C ASP A 193 -27.44 18.81 5.34
N SER A 194 -27.54 17.77 6.16
CA SER A 194 -27.51 17.83 7.62
C SER A 194 -26.36 17.04 8.26
N ALA A 195 -25.44 16.49 7.48
CA ALA A 195 -24.31 15.70 7.98
C ALA A 195 -23.02 16.52 7.89
N ASP A 196 -22.21 16.51 8.95
CA ASP A 196 -20.88 17.13 8.94
C ASP A 196 -20.06 16.66 7.73
N PRO A 197 -19.38 17.57 7.02
CA PRO A 197 -18.63 17.23 5.83
C PRO A 197 -17.58 16.17 6.14
N GLU A 198 -17.38 15.26 5.20
CA GLU A 198 -16.43 14.16 5.38
C GLU A 198 -14.99 14.70 5.38
N PRO A 199 -14.14 14.26 6.32
CA PRO A 199 -12.72 14.59 6.28
C PRO A 199 -12.11 14.26 4.93
N PHE A 200 -11.29 15.18 4.41
CA PHE A 200 -10.61 15.04 3.14
C PHE A 200 -9.94 13.66 2.96
N PRO A 201 -9.06 13.17 3.86
CA PRO A 201 -8.43 11.86 3.70
C PRO A 201 -9.43 10.70 3.79
N LEU A 202 -10.50 10.83 4.58
CA LEU A 202 -11.51 9.78 4.70
C LEU A 202 -12.34 9.63 3.41
N GLU A 203 -12.70 10.74 2.77
CA GLU A 203 -13.43 10.71 1.50
C GLU A 203 -12.59 10.11 0.38
N VAL A 204 -11.31 10.50 0.31
CA VAL A 204 -10.34 9.92 -0.63
C VAL A 204 -10.19 8.41 -0.42
N LEU A 205 -10.06 7.95 0.83
CA LEU A 205 -9.99 6.52 1.13
C LEU A 205 -11.29 5.80 0.74
N LYS A 206 -12.46 6.40 0.96
CA LYS A 206 -13.74 5.78 0.56
C LYS A 206 -13.84 5.57 -0.94
N ASP A 207 -13.49 6.58 -1.74
CA ASP A 207 -13.49 6.48 -3.21
C ASP A 207 -12.48 5.42 -3.68
N MET A 208 -11.24 5.52 -3.19
CA MET A 208 -10.14 4.65 -3.57
C MET A 208 -10.39 3.18 -3.24
N LEU A 209 -10.95 2.89 -2.06
CA LEU A 209 -11.13 1.52 -1.56
C LEU A 209 -12.47 0.90 -1.96
N GLY A 210 -13.52 1.71 -2.14
CA GLY A 210 -14.86 1.20 -2.50
C GLY A 210 -14.91 0.51 -3.87
N HIS A 211 -13.86 0.66 -4.67
CA HIS A 211 -13.75 0.15 -6.02
C HIS A 211 -12.48 -0.71 -6.24
N ASP A 212 -11.77 -1.12 -5.20
CA ASP A 212 -10.47 -1.79 -5.37
C ASP A 212 -10.57 -3.33 -5.29
N ARG A 213 -11.16 -3.95 -6.32
CA ARG A 213 -11.43 -5.40 -6.34
C ARG A 213 -10.18 -6.28 -6.33
N GLU A 214 -9.14 -5.83 -7.02
CA GLU A 214 -7.85 -6.52 -7.11
C GLU A 214 -6.88 -6.07 -6.01
N HIS A 215 -7.33 -5.19 -5.11
CA HIS A 215 -6.57 -4.69 -3.96
C HIS A 215 -5.24 -4.01 -4.35
N VAL A 216 -5.22 -3.32 -5.50
CA VAL A 216 -4.05 -2.59 -6.03
C VAL A 216 -3.69 -1.39 -5.15
N ASN A 217 -4.68 -0.83 -4.44
CA ASN A 217 -4.49 0.30 -3.53
C ASN A 217 -4.10 -0.15 -2.11
N LEU A 218 -4.04 -1.45 -1.80
CA LEU A 218 -3.64 -1.94 -0.47
C LEU A 218 -2.28 -1.38 0.02
N PRO A 219 -1.23 -1.26 -0.83
CA PRO A 219 0.02 -0.62 -0.42
C PRO A 219 -0.14 0.85 0.03
N LEU A 220 -1.14 1.56 -0.48
CA LEU A 220 -1.47 2.93 -0.06
C LEU A 220 -2.13 2.93 1.33
N VAL A 221 -2.95 1.93 1.63
CA VAL A 221 -3.53 1.75 2.98
C VAL A 221 -2.45 1.38 3.98
N VAL A 222 -1.54 0.48 3.61
CA VAL A 222 -0.38 0.08 4.44
C VAL A 222 0.46 1.31 4.82
N ILE A 223 0.75 2.19 3.85
CA ILE A 223 1.55 3.38 4.13
C ILE A 223 0.80 4.36 5.04
N PHE A 224 -0.52 4.47 4.87
CA PHE A 224 -1.39 5.31 5.68
C PHE A 224 -1.41 4.84 7.13
N VAL A 225 -1.70 3.55 7.39
CA VAL A 225 -1.78 3.03 8.77
C VAL A 225 -0.41 3.05 9.46
N LYS A 226 0.68 2.76 8.75
CA LYS A 226 2.04 2.89 9.31
C LYS A 226 2.38 4.31 9.74
N SER A 227 1.83 5.30 9.05
CA SER A 227 2.09 6.72 9.34
C SER A 227 1.15 7.29 10.39
N PHE A 228 -0.11 6.85 10.44
CA PHE A 228 -1.18 7.54 11.18
C PHE A 228 -1.99 6.65 12.12
N ALA A 229 -1.57 5.40 12.38
CA ALA A 229 -2.31 4.49 13.27
C ALA A 229 -2.56 5.10 14.66
N TRP A 230 -1.58 5.81 15.22
CA TRP A 230 -1.76 6.50 16.50
C TRP A 230 -2.74 7.67 16.38
N ASP A 231 -2.45 8.64 15.51
CA ASP A 231 -3.20 9.90 15.44
C ASP A 231 -4.65 9.73 14.95
N ILE A 232 -4.90 8.76 14.07
CA ILE A 232 -6.20 8.56 13.41
C ILE A 232 -6.97 7.36 13.97
N LEU A 233 -6.29 6.30 14.40
CA LEU A 233 -6.97 5.10 14.90
C LEU A 233 -6.82 4.94 16.41
N ALA A 234 -5.95 5.71 17.09
CA ALA A 234 -5.53 5.44 18.47
C ALA A 234 -4.96 4.03 18.69
N SER A 235 -4.40 3.45 17.63
CA SER A 235 -3.77 2.13 17.67
C SER A 235 -2.27 2.30 17.89
N LYS A 236 -1.72 1.69 18.94
CA LYS A 236 -0.27 1.65 19.15
C LYS A 236 0.32 0.60 18.22
N SER A 237 1.18 1.02 17.29
CA SER A 237 1.91 0.08 16.42
C SER A 237 2.74 -0.88 17.28
N THR A 238 2.58 -2.18 17.09
CA THR A 238 3.34 -3.23 17.78
C THR A 238 4.77 -3.39 17.27
N GLN A 239 5.19 -2.65 16.22
CA GLN A 239 6.58 -2.62 15.74
C GLN A 239 7.15 -1.21 15.84
N ASP A 240 7.78 -0.93 16.98
CA ASP A 240 8.50 0.31 17.26
C ASP A 240 9.90 0.31 16.62
N GLY A 241 9.92 0.22 15.29
CA GLY A 241 11.13 0.25 14.48
C GLY A 241 10.83 0.88 13.13
N ARG A 242 11.31 2.11 12.91
CA ARG A 242 11.12 2.90 11.69
C ARG A 242 11.76 2.18 10.48
N LYS A 243 11.07 1.19 9.90
CA LYS A 243 11.48 0.54 8.65
C LYS A 243 11.17 1.45 7.48
N THR A 244 12.21 1.89 6.76
CA THR A 244 12.06 2.60 5.48
C THR A 244 11.46 1.65 4.44
N VAL A 245 10.54 2.17 3.62
CA VAL A 245 9.81 1.39 2.61
C VAL A 245 10.52 1.56 1.27
N ALA A 246 10.94 0.45 0.66
CA ALA A 246 11.53 0.46 -0.67
C ALA A 246 10.45 0.77 -1.74
N GLU A 247 10.89 1.14 -2.95
CA GLU A 247 10.01 1.56 -4.05
C GLU A 247 8.89 0.54 -4.36
N ASP A 248 9.19 -0.75 -4.19
CA ASP A 248 8.31 -1.89 -4.45
C ASP A 248 7.35 -2.24 -3.30
N GLY A 249 7.40 -1.56 -2.15
CA GLY A 249 6.60 -1.89 -0.98
C GLY A 249 7.16 -3.05 -0.13
N SER A 250 8.37 -3.53 -0.42
CA SER A 250 9.10 -4.43 0.46
C SER A 250 9.70 -3.66 1.66
N THR A 251 9.89 -4.37 2.76
CA THR A 251 10.62 -3.86 3.93
C THR A 251 12.06 -4.37 3.88
N ALA A 252 13.03 -3.47 3.75
CA ALA A 252 14.43 -3.80 3.98
C ALA A 252 14.80 -3.49 5.44
N THR A 253 15.43 -4.43 6.12
CA THR A 253 16.11 -4.18 7.40
C THR A 253 17.46 -3.53 7.12
N THR A 254 17.58 -2.23 7.36
CA THR A 254 18.89 -1.56 7.42
C THR A 254 19.49 -1.79 8.81
N SER A 255 20.44 -2.72 8.91
CA SER A 255 21.38 -2.82 10.02
C SER A 255 22.46 -1.74 9.82
N ALA A 256 22.19 -0.52 10.25
CA ALA A 256 23.19 0.53 10.30
C ALA A 256 23.07 1.27 11.63
N THR A 257 24.10 1.11 12.45
CA THR A 257 24.42 1.97 13.60
C THR A 257 24.76 3.36 13.07
N ASP A 258 23.78 4.25 13.01
CA ASP A 258 24.02 5.68 12.95
C ASP A 258 23.30 6.32 14.13
N GLU A 259 24.10 6.94 15.00
CA GLU A 259 23.64 7.83 16.05
C GLU A 259 22.90 9.01 15.40
N VAL A 260 21.57 9.03 15.53
CA VAL A 260 20.77 10.21 15.22
C VAL A 260 19.87 10.48 16.40
N ASP A 261 20.25 11.53 17.12
CA ASP A 261 19.46 12.26 18.10
C ASP A 261 18.04 12.50 17.54
N GLY A 262 17.05 11.85 18.12
CA GLY A 262 15.70 11.75 17.55
C GLY A 262 14.71 11.14 18.52
N ASP A 263 14.56 11.80 19.67
CA ASP A 263 13.39 11.79 20.56
C ASP A 263 12.70 10.42 20.72
N ALA A 264 13.40 9.51 21.38
CA ALA A 264 12.89 8.20 21.78
C ALA A 264 12.18 8.22 23.14
N ASN A 265 11.42 9.27 23.46
CA ASN A 265 10.66 9.35 24.71
C ASN A 265 9.43 10.28 24.59
N GLY A 266 8.22 9.73 24.48
CA GLY A 266 6.97 10.46 24.78
C GLY A 266 5.88 10.43 23.71
N THR A 267 5.03 9.40 23.72
CA THR A 267 3.62 9.58 23.29
C THR A 267 2.76 9.78 24.54
N GLU A 268 2.99 10.89 25.26
CA GLU A 268 2.08 11.36 26.31
C GLU A 268 0.90 12.16 25.72
N ASP A 269 1.03 12.64 24.48
CA ASP A 269 -0.02 13.41 23.82
C ASP A 269 -1.18 12.50 23.34
N PRO A 270 -2.43 12.87 23.61
CA PRO A 270 -3.59 12.12 23.14
C PRO A 270 -3.67 12.13 21.61
N PRO A 271 -4.26 11.08 21.00
CA PRO A 271 -4.51 11.05 19.55
C PRO A 271 -5.21 12.32 19.04
N LEU A 272 -4.76 12.84 17.90
CA LEU A 272 -5.26 14.09 17.31
C LEU A 272 -6.72 14.01 16.81
N CYS A 273 -7.24 12.80 16.59
CA CYS A 273 -8.62 12.57 16.16
C CYS A 273 -9.52 12.18 17.35
N PRO A 274 -10.74 12.73 17.45
CA PRO A 274 -11.68 12.32 18.49
C PRO A 274 -12.27 10.91 18.21
N PRO A 275 -12.79 10.20 19.23
CA PRO A 275 -13.15 8.78 19.11
C PRO A 275 -14.19 8.44 18.02
N ASP A 276 -15.16 9.33 17.82
CA ASP A 276 -16.16 9.28 16.75
C ASP A 276 -15.52 9.34 15.36
N MET A 277 -14.51 10.20 15.18
CA MET A 277 -13.75 10.27 13.95
C MET A 277 -12.89 9.02 13.74
N GLN A 278 -12.22 8.54 14.80
CA GLN A 278 -11.44 7.30 14.75
C GLN A 278 -12.31 6.13 14.28
N GLN A 279 -13.54 6.02 14.80
CA GLN A 279 -14.48 4.97 14.41
C GLN A 279 -14.88 5.06 12.93
N ARG A 280 -15.03 6.27 12.37
CA ARG A 280 -15.33 6.44 10.94
C ARG A 280 -14.22 5.90 10.04
N PHE A 281 -12.95 6.16 10.38
CA PHE A 281 -11.81 5.58 9.65
C PHE A 281 -11.74 4.06 9.84
N ARG A 282 -11.86 3.58 11.08
CA ARG A 282 -11.87 2.14 11.39
C ARG A 282 -12.94 1.39 10.58
N ASN A 283 -14.16 1.92 10.49
CA ASN A 283 -15.24 1.28 9.72
C ASN A 283 -14.90 1.08 8.24
N ILE A 284 -14.24 2.06 7.60
CA ILE A 284 -13.86 1.97 6.20
C ILE A 284 -12.69 1.00 6.00
N LEU A 285 -11.68 1.09 6.87
CA LEU A 285 -10.52 0.20 6.81
C LEU A 285 -10.89 -1.25 7.12
N SER A 286 -11.72 -1.51 8.14
CA SER A 286 -12.21 -2.85 8.46
C SER A 286 -13.06 -3.43 7.33
N ARG A 287 -13.95 -2.64 6.71
CA ARG A 287 -14.72 -3.11 5.55
C ARG A 287 -13.82 -3.53 4.40
N TYR A 288 -12.84 -2.68 4.06
CA TYR A 288 -11.85 -3.00 3.04
C TYR A 288 -11.02 -4.22 3.42
N PHE A 289 -10.64 -4.34 4.69
CA PHE A 289 -9.86 -5.48 5.17
C PHE A 289 -10.64 -6.80 5.05
N GLN A 290 -11.96 -6.83 5.29
CA GLN A 290 -12.76 -8.03 5.04
C GLN A 290 -12.73 -8.46 3.56
N ASP A 291 -12.79 -7.51 2.63
CA ASP A 291 -12.65 -7.80 1.19
C ASP A 291 -11.24 -8.35 0.87
N VAL A 292 -10.19 -7.81 1.50
CA VAL A 292 -8.81 -8.32 1.40
C VAL A 292 -8.71 -9.75 1.93
N LYS A 293 -9.31 -10.07 3.10
CA LYS A 293 -9.31 -11.43 3.66
C LYS A 293 -9.95 -12.42 2.69
N ALA A 294 -11.08 -12.04 2.09
CA ALA A 294 -11.75 -12.86 1.09
C ALA A 294 -10.90 -13.06 -0.18
N HIS A 295 -10.14 -12.04 -0.59
CA HIS A 295 -9.18 -12.14 -1.70
C HIS A 295 -8.06 -13.13 -1.39
N ILE A 296 -7.42 -13.00 -0.23
CA ILE A 296 -6.35 -13.90 0.22
C ILE A 296 -6.82 -15.36 0.20
N VAL A 297 -7.98 -15.66 0.80
CA VAL A 297 -8.51 -17.03 0.84
C VAL A 297 -8.80 -17.58 -0.55
N ARG A 298 -9.28 -16.73 -1.48
CA ARG A 298 -9.55 -17.13 -2.86
C ARG A 298 -8.25 -17.45 -3.61
N ASP A 299 -7.25 -16.61 -3.47
CA ASP A 299 -5.95 -16.78 -4.13
C ASP A 299 -5.20 -17.99 -3.60
N GLN A 300 -5.22 -18.19 -2.27
CA GLN A 300 -4.63 -19.37 -1.65
C GLN A 300 -5.26 -20.66 -2.21
N LYS A 301 -6.59 -20.73 -2.29
CA LYS A 301 -7.29 -21.89 -2.88
C LYS A 301 -6.92 -22.10 -4.34
N HIS A 302 -6.81 -21.01 -5.11
CA HIS A 302 -6.42 -21.06 -6.52
C HIS A 302 -4.98 -21.58 -6.68
N LEU A 303 -4.04 -21.06 -5.89
CA LEU A 303 -2.63 -21.49 -5.87
C LEU A 303 -2.49 -22.95 -5.45
N SER A 304 -3.12 -23.40 -4.37
CA SER A 304 -3.07 -24.82 -3.96
C SER A 304 -3.66 -25.75 -5.05
N ALA A 305 -4.74 -25.35 -5.72
CA ALA A 305 -5.30 -26.12 -6.82
C ALA A 305 -4.39 -26.15 -8.07
N GLN A 306 -3.76 -25.02 -8.41
CA GLN A 306 -2.81 -24.94 -9.51
C GLN A 306 -1.52 -25.73 -9.21
N GLY A 307 -1.04 -25.69 -7.97
CA GLY A 307 0.09 -26.48 -7.50
C GLY A 307 -0.15 -27.97 -7.63
N ARG A 308 -1.35 -28.46 -7.24
CA ARG A 308 -1.74 -29.87 -7.44
C ARG A 308 -1.76 -30.27 -8.91
N ARG A 309 -2.35 -29.44 -9.79
CA ARG A 309 -2.36 -29.69 -11.25
C ARG A 309 -0.97 -29.70 -11.86
N ASN A 310 -0.07 -28.84 -11.39
CA ASN A 310 1.32 -28.82 -11.83
C ASN A 310 2.06 -30.10 -11.39
N ALA A 311 1.83 -30.56 -10.15
CA ALA A 311 2.37 -31.83 -9.65
C ALA A 311 1.84 -33.04 -10.43
N GLU A 312 0.54 -33.09 -10.72
CA GLU A 312 -0.07 -34.16 -11.54
C GLU A 312 0.51 -34.19 -12.97
N ALA A 313 0.70 -33.01 -13.58
CA ALA A 313 1.34 -32.91 -14.89
C ALA A 313 2.79 -33.43 -14.83
N TYR A 314 3.56 -33.02 -13.83
CA TYR A 314 4.91 -33.52 -13.62
C TYR A 314 4.97 -35.05 -13.49
N VAL A 315 4.06 -35.65 -12.73
CA VAL A 315 3.97 -37.12 -12.59
C VAL A 315 3.62 -37.79 -13.92
N LYS A 316 2.76 -37.19 -14.74
CA LYS A 316 2.29 -37.78 -16.00
C LYS A 316 3.29 -37.64 -17.14
N SER A 317 3.93 -36.48 -17.29
CA SER A 317 4.82 -36.17 -18.41
C SER A 317 6.31 -36.10 -18.04
N GLY A 318 6.67 -36.16 -16.76
CA GLY A 318 8.05 -35.99 -16.29
C GLY A 318 8.57 -34.55 -16.33
N GLU A 319 7.82 -33.63 -16.94
CA GLU A 319 8.16 -32.22 -17.09
C GLU A 319 6.95 -31.31 -16.81
N VAL A 320 7.23 -30.12 -16.25
CA VAL A 320 6.29 -28.99 -16.21
C VAL A 320 6.85 -27.91 -17.12
N PHE A 321 6.03 -27.42 -18.05
CA PHE A 321 6.43 -26.35 -18.96
C PHE A 321 6.92 -25.11 -18.20
N GLU A 322 8.02 -24.52 -18.67
CA GLU A 322 8.66 -23.34 -18.07
C GLU A 322 7.67 -22.17 -17.92
N ASP A 323 6.83 -21.92 -18.92
CA ASP A 323 5.76 -20.89 -18.87
C ASP A 323 4.76 -21.11 -17.71
N ARG A 324 4.45 -22.37 -17.38
CA ARG A 324 3.55 -22.68 -16.26
C ARG A 324 4.24 -22.47 -14.92
N GLN A 325 5.51 -22.83 -14.83
CA GLN A 325 6.30 -22.63 -13.62
C GLN A 325 6.50 -21.14 -13.34
N THR A 326 6.93 -20.37 -14.33
CA THR A 326 7.14 -18.91 -14.20
C THR A 326 5.85 -18.17 -13.82
N ASN A 327 4.71 -18.53 -14.41
CA ASN A 327 3.42 -17.94 -14.05
C ASN A 327 2.99 -18.32 -12.62
N PHE A 328 3.17 -19.59 -12.22
CA PHE A 328 2.88 -20.03 -10.86
C PHE A 328 3.74 -19.27 -9.83
N GLU A 329 5.06 -19.16 -10.07
CA GLU A 329 5.97 -18.38 -9.21
C GLU A 329 5.58 -16.91 -9.12
N LYS A 330 5.14 -16.30 -10.23
CA LYS A 330 4.65 -14.92 -10.25
C LYS A 330 3.40 -14.74 -9.38
N LEU A 331 2.43 -15.65 -9.49
CA LEU A 331 1.21 -15.63 -8.68
C LEU A 331 1.51 -15.85 -7.20
N THR A 332 2.40 -16.79 -6.86
CA THR A 332 2.85 -17.03 -5.48
C THR A 332 3.47 -15.79 -4.86
N LYS A 333 4.41 -15.13 -5.56
CA LYS A 333 5.03 -13.87 -5.06
C LYS A 333 4.02 -12.76 -4.88
N SER A 334 3.04 -12.64 -5.79
CA SER A 334 1.95 -11.66 -5.67
C SER A 334 1.09 -11.93 -4.43
N HIS A 335 0.77 -13.20 -4.18
CA HIS A 335 -0.02 -13.62 -3.02
C HIS A 335 0.72 -13.39 -1.70
N GLU A 336 2.01 -13.76 -1.60
CA GLU A 336 2.85 -13.49 -0.43
C GLU A 336 2.88 -11.99 -0.10
N LYS A 337 3.01 -11.14 -1.11
CA LYS A 337 2.98 -9.69 -0.95
C LYS A 337 1.61 -9.20 -0.47
N LEU A 338 0.51 -9.75 -0.98
CA LEU A 338 -0.85 -9.44 -0.54
C LEU A 338 -1.01 -9.78 0.95
N VAL A 339 -0.59 -10.99 1.37
CA VAL A 339 -0.65 -11.46 2.76
C VAL A 339 0.19 -10.57 3.69
N SER A 340 1.43 -10.26 3.30
CA SER A 340 2.32 -9.39 4.09
C SER A 340 1.74 -7.99 4.30
N ASN A 341 1.18 -7.39 3.25
CA ASN A 341 0.51 -6.09 3.35
C ASN A 341 -0.77 -6.16 4.19
N ALA A 342 -1.54 -7.24 4.06
CA ALA A 342 -2.74 -7.46 4.84
C ALA A 342 -2.43 -7.64 6.33
N GLN A 343 -1.33 -8.31 6.68
CA GLN A 343 -0.89 -8.46 8.07
C GLN A 343 -0.65 -7.09 8.73
N ILE A 344 0.01 -6.16 8.03
CA ILE A 344 0.24 -4.81 8.55
C ILE A 344 -1.08 -4.09 8.83
N LEU A 345 -2.08 -4.25 7.95
CA LEU A 345 -3.41 -3.68 8.15
C LEU A 345 -4.14 -4.36 9.32
N ALA A 346 -4.00 -5.68 9.45
CA ALA A 346 -4.54 -6.47 10.55
C ALA A 346 -4.02 -5.96 11.90
N ASP A 347 -2.70 -5.82 12.02
CA ASP A 347 -2.02 -5.33 13.22
C ASP A 347 -2.50 -3.92 13.59
N ALA A 348 -2.59 -3.02 12.60
CA ALA A 348 -3.05 -1.65 12.83
C ALA A 348 -4.51 -1.57 13.29
N LEU A 349 -5.38 -2.45 12.78
CA LEU A 349 -6.79 -2.51 13.16
C LEU A 349 -7.02 -3.28 14.46
N GLY A 350 -6.08 -4.13 14.87
CA GLY A 350 -6.26 -5.08 15.97
C GLY A 350 -7.18 -6.24 15.59
N GLU A 351 -7.18 -6.64 14.32
CA GLU A 351 -7.98 -7.74 13.79
C GLU A 351 -7.09 -8.93 13.41
N ASP A 352 -7.63 -10.14 13.47
CA ASP A 352 -6.89 -11.34 13.08
C ASP A 352 -6.88 -11.58 11.56
N MET A 353 -5.79 -12.19 11.08
CA MET A 353 -5.69 -12.71 9.71
C MET A 353 -6.57 -13.95 9.51
N PRO A 354 -7.03 -14.22 8.27
CA PRO A 354 -7.81 -15.42 7.99
C PRO A 354 -6.95 -16.68 8.21
N ASP A 355 -7.59 -17.76 8.67
CA ASP A 355 -6.95 -19.07 8.79
C ASP A 355 -6.57 -19.59 7.40
N LEU A 356 -5.27 -19.60 7.12
CA LEU A 356 -4.70 -20.11 5.86
C LEU A 356 -4.30 -21.58 5.95
N SER A 357 -4.55 -22.25 7.08
CA SER A 357 -4.29 -23.69 7.16
C SER A 357 -5.11 -24.40 6.08
N GLU A 358 -4.44 -25.28 5.33
CA GLU A 358 -5.12 -26.20 4.45
C GLU A 358 -5.89 -27.18 5.35
N LYS A 359 -7.11 -26.80 5.75
CA LYS A 359 -8.09 -27.79 6.19
C LYS A 359 -8.39 -28.60 4.94
N GLU A 360 -7.60 -29.65 4.75
CA GLU A 360 -7.94 -30.74 3.85
C GLU A 360 -9.43 -30.96 4.01
N SER A 361 -10.18 -30.76 2.93
CA SER A 361 -11.58 -31.12 2.95
C SER A 361 -11.61 -32.63 3.23
N ASN A 362 -11.83 -32.99 4.49
CA ASN A 362 -12.09 -34.35 5.00
C ASN A 362 -13.38 -34.95 4.42
N ASN A 363 -13.75 -34.54 3.21
CA ASN A 363 -14.96 -34.92 2.50
C ASN A 363 -14.67 -35.21 1.02
N ALA A 364 -13.50 -35.78 0.74
CA ALA A 364 -13.30 -36.69 -0.37
C ALA A 364 -12.73 -37.98 0.23
N GLY A 365 -13.58 -39.00 0.37
CA GLY A 365 -13.09 -40.34 0.70
C GLY A 365 -12.15 -40.81 -0.40
N GLY A 366 -10.91 -41.08 -0.02
CA GLY A 366 -9.88 -41.66 -0.89
C GLY A 366 -8.87 -40.65 -1.42
N ASP A 367 -7.60 -40.93 -1.12
CA ASP A 367 -6.42 -40.44 -1.87
C ASP A 367 -5.90 -39.03 -1.55
N GLY A 368 -5.54 -38.79 -0.28
CA GLY A 368 -4.72 -37.66 0.17
C GLY A 368 -3.22 -37.97 0.26
N GLY A 369 -2.71 -38.87 -0.58
CA GLY A 369 -1.31 -39.35 -0.55
C GLY A 369 -0.67 -39.31 -1.93
N ILE A 370 -0.61 -38.12 -2.53
CA ILE A 370 0.03 -37.86 -3.83
C ILE A 370 1.54 -38.10 -3.68
N GLY A 371 1.97 -39.34 -3.85
CA GLY A 371 3.39 -39.70 -3.84
C GLY A 371 3.67 -41.20 -3.86
N LEU A 372 2.78 -42.04 -3.34
CA LEU A 372 3.06 -43.48 -3.20
C LEU A 372 2.00 -44.43 -3.80
N VAL A 373 0.76 -43.96 -4.00
CA VAL A 373 -0.35 -44.89 -4.33
C VAL A 373 -0.53 -45.11 -5.84
N LYS A 374 -0.22 -44.14 -6.70
CA LYS A 374 -0.39 -44.30 -8.16
C LYS A 374 0.68 -45.15 -8.85
N THR A 375 1.84 -45.33 -8.23
CA THR A 375 2.84 -46.30 -8.74
C THR A 375 2.31 -47.73 -8.64
N GLY A 376 1.56 -48.04 -7.57
CA GLY A 376 0.98 -49.38 -7.39
C GLY A 376 -0.07 -49.74 -8.43
N GLU A 377 -0.84 -48.77 -8.93
CA GLU A 377 -1.89 -49.01 -9.92
C GLU A 377 -1.37 -49.02 -11.36
N TYR A 378 -0.29 -48.26 -11.66
CA TYR A 378 0.46 -48.41 -12.91
C TYR A 378 1.22 -49.75 -12.99
N LEU A 379 1.72 -50.26 -11.86
CA LEU A 379 2.41 -51.55 -11.78
C LEU A 379 1.48 -52.77 -11.81
N ARG A 380 0.17 -52.58 -11.61
CA ARG A 380 -0.82 -53.67 -11.57
C ARG A 380 -1.74 -53.73 -12.79
N GLY A 381 -1.60 -52.77 -13.71
CA GLY A 381 -2.55 -52.51 -14.80
C GLY A 381 -2.28 -53.21 -16.15
N GLN A 382 -1.24 -54.03 -16.29
CA GLN A 382 -1.07 -54.90 -17.47
C GLN A 382 -0.78 -56.33 -17.03
N GLY A 383 -1.77 -57.20 -17.22
CA GLY A 383 -1.63 -58.64 -17.06
C GLY A 383 -0.61 -59.22 -18.05
N GLU A 384 0.14 -60.22 -17.55
CA GLU A 384 1.11 -61.06 -18.26
C GLU A 384 2.30 -60.33 -18.91
N GLY A 385 3.16 -59.73 -18.08
CA GLY A 385 4.48 -59.23 -18.49
C GLY A 385 5.44 -59.07 -17.30
N ALA A 386 6.73 -58.87 -17.57
CA ALA A 386 7.84 -58.87 -16.61
C ALA A 386 7.80 -57.76 -15.53
N GLY A 387 6.76 -56.92 -15.46
CA GLY A 387 6.61 -55.91 -14.42
C GLY A 387 7.75 -54.87 -14.44
N ILE A 388 8.42 -54.67 -13.30
CA ILE A 388 9.58 -53.76 -13.15
C ILE A 388 10.88 -54.29 -13.77
N TRP A 389 10.87 -55.51 -14.31
CA TRP A 389 12.04 -56.22 -14.82
C TRP A 389 12.10 -56.12 -16.35
N GLU A 390 13.30 -56.01 -16.94
CA GLU A 390 13.46 -55.88 -18.39
C GLU A 390 12.98 -57.14 -19.13
N ASP A 391 13.17 -58.32 -18.53
CA ASP A 391 12.65 -59.58 -19.05
C ASP A 391 12.33 -60.61 -17.93
N GLU A 392 11.72 -61.73 -18.35
CA GLU A 392 11.32 -62.81 -17.44
C GLU A 392 12.52 -63.61 -16.89
N GLU A 393 13.68 -63.50 -17.53
CA GLU A 393 14.91 -64.20 -17.15
C GLU A 393 15.64 -63.44 -16.03
N GLU A 394 15.68 -62.11 -16.11
CA GLU A 394 16.16 -61.18 -15.08
C GLU A 394 15.31 -61.26 -13.81
N ARG A 395 13.98 -61.28 -13.95
CA ARG A 395 13.09 -61.51 -12.81
C ARG A 395 13.39 -62.83 -12.10
N ARG A 396 13.57 -63.92 -12.85
CA ARG A 396 13.90 -65.24 -12.28
C ARG A 396 15.27 -65.23 -11.61
N PHE A 397 16.25 -64.52 -12.15
CA PHE A 397 17.57 -64.39 -11.56
C PHE A 397 17.54 -63.72 -10.18
N TYR A 398 16.73 -62.68 -9.99
CA TYR A 398 16.63 -61.95 -8.72
C TYR A 398 15.61 -62.51 -7.73
N GLU A 399 14.52 -63.14 -8.21
CA GLU A 399 13.49 -63.72 -7.33
C GLU A 399 13.75 -65.19 -6.98
N ASN A 400 14.30 -65.99 -7.90
CA ASN A 400 14.67 -67.39 -7.62
C ASN A 400 16.14 -67.48 -7.23
N LEU A 401 16.44 -67.06 -6.01
CA LEU A 401 17.74 -67.25 -5.39
C LEU A 401 18.06 -68.75 -5.28
N ILE A 402 19.12 -69.19 -5.95
CA ILE A 402 19.62 -70.57 -5.87
C ILE A 402 20.18 -70.79 -4.46
N ASP A 403 19.76 -71.86 -3.78
CA ASP A 403 20.32 -72.23 -2.48
C ASP A 403 21.81 -72.59 -2.66
N LEU A 404 22.68 -71.75 -2.09
CA LEU A 404 24.14 -71.92 -2.13
C LEU A 404 24.58 -73.23 -1.45
N LYS A 405 23.73 -73.85 -0.63
CA LYS A 405 23.97 -75.17 -0.03
C LYS A 405 23.98 -76.32 -1.05
N ASP A 406 23.26 -76.17 -2.16
CA ASP A 406 23.12 -77.22 -3.18
C ASP A 406 24.20 -77.15 -4.27
N ARG A 407 24.92 -76.03 -4.39
CA ARG A 407 25.97 -75.84 -5.41
C ARG A 407 27.39 -75.67 -4.90
N VAL A 408 27.58 -75.46 -3.59
CA VAL A 408 28.91 -75.31 -3.01
C VAL A 408 29.25 -76.57 -2.19
N PRO A 409 30.42 -77.19 -2.39
CA PRO A 409 30.84 -78.33 -1.58
C PRO A 409 30.76 -78.00 -0.09
N GLY A 410 30.13 -78.87 0.70
CA GLY A 410 29.84 -78.65 2.12
C GLY A 410 31.04 -78.34 3.03
N ILE A 411 32.27 -78.51 2.53
CA ILE A 411 33.53 -78.10 3.18
C ILE A 411 33.66 -76.58 3.35
N LEU A 412 33.00 -75.78 2.51
CA LEU A 412 33.02 -74.31 2.61
C LEU A 412 31.87 -73.75 3.46
N LEU A 413 30.95 -74.61 3.90
CA LEU A 413 29.77 -74.27 4.69
C LEU A 413 29.93 -74.74 6.15
N GLU A 414 31.15 -74.70 6.71
CA GLU A 414 31.42 -75.14 8.08
C GLU A 414 30.52 -74.42 9.09
N ASP A 415 29.46 -75.12 9.52
CA ASP A 415 28.65 -74.78 10.68
C ASP A 415 29.54 -74.82 11.92
N GLY A 416 29.93 -73.64 12.42
CA GLY A 416 30.66 -73.44 13.67
C GLY A 416 29.86 -73.84 14.91
N LYS A 417 29.44 -75.11 15.04
CA LYS A 417 28.85 -75.68 16.25
C LYS A 417 29.22 -77.14 16.48
N LYS A 418 30.34 -77.36 17.17
CA LYS A 418 30.55 -78.45 18.15
C LYS A 418 31.44 -77.88 19.26
N LYS A 419 31.25 -78.13 20.55
CA LYS A 419 30.37 -79.06 21.28
C LYS A 419 30.41 -78.65 22.76
N LYS A 420 29.29 -78.91 23.45
CA LYS A 420 29.11 -79.35 24.86
C LYS A 420 30.19 -79.07 25.89
#